data_AF-A0A7Y1U7H9-F1
#
_entry.id   AF-A0A7Y1U7H9-F1
#
_cell.length_a   1.000
_cell.length_b   1.000
_cell.length_c   1.000
_cell.angle_alpha   90.00
_cell.angle_beta   90.00
_cell.angle_gamma   90.00
#
_symmetry.space_group_name_H-M   'P 1'
#
loop_
_entity.id
_entity.type
_entity.pdbx_description
1 polymer ?
#
loop_
_entity_poly.entity_id
_entity_poly.type
_entity_poly.pdbx_seq_one_letter_code
_entity_poly.pdbx_strand_id
1 'polypeptide(L)'
;MSDLNVKSIAALAAEGKEPEVLFWVGCAGSFDDRAKKITRAFAKILNNAGVDYAILGKEESCTGDPAKRAGNEFLFQMQAFSNIQVLNAYGIKRIVTTCPHCFNTLKNEYPELGGDYEVMHHTTFINQLITEGRLTVEGGAFKGKRITFHDPCYLGRGNGIYEAPRTLIQKLDAELVEMKRCRAKGLCCGAGGAQMFKEAEPG
;
A
#
# COMPACT_ATOMS: atom_id res chain seq x y z
N MET A 1 -2.13 15.34 20.33
CA MET A 1 -1.89 14.80 18.97
C MET A 1 -0.48 14.28 18.98
N SER A 2 -0.25 12.97 18.93
CA SER A 2 1.10 12.39 18.94
C SER A 2 1.87 12.85 17.71
N ASP A 3 3.06 13.42 17.90
CA ASP A 3 3.93 13.81 16.80
C ASP A 3 4.28 12.59 15.94
N LEU A 4 4.04 12.72 14.63
CA LEU A 4 4.42 11.70 13.65
C LEU A 4 5.93 11.82 13.41
N ASN A 5 6.72 10.93 14.00
CA ASN A 5 8.12 10.76 13.63
C ASN A 5 8.22 10.07 12.26
N VAL A 6 8.28 10.86 11.18
CA VAL A 6 8.43 10.37 9.80
C VAL A 6 9.71 10.99 9.23
N LYS A 7 10.69 10.15 8.88
CA LYS A 7 11.93 10.59 8.22
C LYS A 7 11.90 10.25 6.74
N SER A 8 12.54 11.09 5.92
CA SER A 8 12.85 10.72 4.55
C SER A 8 14.05 9.77 4.52
N ILE A 9 14.13 8.94 3.48
CA ILE A 9 15.27 8.03 3.31
C ILE A 9 16.59 8.79 3.17
N ALA A 10 16.59 9.94 2.48
CA ALA A 10 17.75 10.81 2.37
C ALA A 10 18.27 11.29 3.74
N ALA A 11 17.35 11.61 4.67
CA ALA A 11 17.73 12.02 6.03
C ALA A 11 18.31 10.85 6.84
N LEU A 12 17.75 9.64 6.73
CA LEU A 12 18.32 8.45 7.38
C LEU A 12 19.69 8.09 6.80
N ALA A 13 19.85 8.16 5.48
CA ALA A 13 21.12 7.88 4.80
C ALA A 13 22.21 8.87 5.26
N ALA A 14 21.88 10.16 5.43
CA ALA A 14 22.81 11.16 5.97
C ALA A 14 23.24 10.86 7.43
N GLU A 15 22.41 10.15 8.20
CA GLU A 15 22.74 9.64 9.53
C GLU A 15 23.49 8.29 9.50
N GLY A 16 23.75 7.71 8.32
CA GLY A 16 24.35 6.38 8.17
C GLY A 16 23.43 5.24 8.65
N LYS A 17 22.11 5.45 8.65
CA LYS A 17 21.12 4.46 9.09
C LYS A 17 20.30 3.95 7.91
N GLU A 18 19.88 2.69 8.01
CA GLU A 18 18.97 2.05 7.07
C GLU A 18 17.63 1.77 7.77
N PRO A 19 16.48 1.96 7.11
CA PRO A 19 15.19 1.60 7.69
C PRO A 19 14.96 0.08 7.63
N GLU A 20 14.14 -0.43 8.55
CA GLU A 20 13.56 -1.78 8.48
C GLU A 20 12.70 -1.95 7.23
N VAL A 21 11.94 -0.91 6.88
CA VAL A 21 11.04 -0.90 5.71
C VAL A 21 10.90 0.49 5.13
N LEU A 22 10.85 0.58 3.80
CA LEU A 22 10.39 1.79 3.12
C LEU A 22 8.86 1.78 3.05
N PHE A 23 8.21 2.80 3.61
CA PHE A 23 6.79 3.04 3.36
C PHE A 23 6.62 3.81 2.05
N TRP A 24 6.18 3.10 1.00
CA TRP A 24 5.80 3.69 -0.27
C TRP A 24 4.41 4.34 -0.18
N VAL A 25 4.39 5.67 -0.16
CA VAL A 25 3.17 6.47 0.08
C VAL A 25 2.27 6.48 -1.15
N GLY A 26 2.88 6.54 -2.33
CA GLY A 26 2.22 6.62 -3.62
C GLY A 26 1.54 7.96 -3.90
N CYS A 27 1.09 8.13 -5.14
CA CYS A 27 0.47 9.38 -5.60
C CYS A 27 -0.84 9.70 -4.85
N ALA A 28 -1.75 8.73 -4.71
CA ALA A 28 -3.00 8.97 -3.98
C ALA A 28 -2.73 9.33 -2.51
N GLY A 29 -1.87 8.57 -1.83
CA GLY A 29 -1.50 8.82 -0.43
C GLY A 29 -0.85 10.19 -0.19
N SER A 30 -0.23 10.76 -1.22
CA SER A 30 0.42 12.07 -1.19
C SER A 30 -0.50 13.23 -1.58
N PHE A 31 -1.40 13.04 -2.55
CA PHE A 31 -2.16 14.14 -3.16
C PHE A 31 -3.67 14.14 -2.87
N ASP A 32 -4.32 12.96 -2.77
CA ASP A 32 -5.76 12.87 -2.52
C ASP A 32 -6.09 13.06 -1.03
N ASP A 33 -7.05 13.95 -0.72
CA ASP A 33 -7.34 14.34 0.67
C ASP A 33 -7.91 13.21 1.52
N ARG A 34 -8.62 12.26 0.90
CA ARG A 34 -9.13 11.08 1.60
C ARG A 34 -8.00 10.10 1.86
N ALA A 35 -7.16 9.83 0.87
CA ALA A 35 -6.03 8.91 0.98
C ALA A 35 -4.92 9.43 1.91
N LYS A 36 -4.67 10.74 1.98
CA LYS A 36 -3.77 11.36 2.98
C LYS A 36 -4.16 10.98 4.42
N LYS A 37 -5.45 10.80 4.72
CA LYS A 37 -5.91 10.33 6.04
C LYS A 37 -5.47 8.89 6.31
N ILE A 38 -5.50 8.03 5.28
CA ILE A 38 -5.03 6.64 5.36
C ILE A 38 -3.51 6.61 5.56
N THR A 39 -2.75 7.40 4.80
CA THR A 39 -1.29 7.54 4.96
C THR A 39 -0.91 7.91 6.39
N ARG A 40 -1.55 8.96 6.94
CA ARG A 40 -1.30 9.39 8.33
C ARG A 40 -1.72 8.34 9.36
N ALA A 41 -2.83 7.62 9.12
CA ALA A 41 -3.26 6.55 10.03
C ALA A 41 -2.25 5.39 10.03
N PHE A 42 -1.74 5.00 8.87
CA PHE A 42 -0.74 3.95 8.78
C PHE A 42 0.59 4.36 9.42
N ALA A 43 1.06 5.59 9.19
CA ALA A 43 2.24 6.13 9.87
C ALA A 43 2.11 6.10 11.41
N LYS A 44 0.91 6.40 11.95
CA LYS A 44 0.65 6.26 13.40
C LYS A 44 0.77 4.81 13.88
N ILE A 45 0.27 3.85 13.09
CA ILE A 45 0.39 2.42 13.42
C ILE A 45 1.87 2.01 13.43
N LEU A 46 2.65 2.43 12.44
CA LEU A 46 4.08 2.15 12.37
C LEU A 46 4.85 2.73 13.56
N ASN A 47 4.57 3.99 13.92
CA ASN A 47 5.18 4.63 15.10
C ASN A 47 4.82 3.90 16.39
N ASN A 48 3.55 3.52 16.56
CA ASN A 48 3.09 2.82 17.75
C ASN A 48 3.66 1.41 17.87
N ALA A 49 3.93 0.75 16.73
CA ALA A 49 4.57 -0.56 16.68
C ALA A 49 6.11 -0.49 16.76
N GLY A 50 6.68 0.70 16.91
CA GLY A 50 8.14 0.90 16.95
C GLY A 50 8.83 0.39 15.69
N VAL A 51 8.23 0.62 14.52
CA VAL A 51 8.83 0.28 13.23
C VAL A 51 9.78 1.39 12.81
N ASP A 52 11.02 1.03 12.48
CA ASP A 52 12.00 1.94 11.89
C ASP A 52 11.73 2.05 10.38
N TYR A 53 10.86 2.99 9.98
CA TYR A 53 10.54 3.21 8.56
C TYR A 53 10.99 4.58 8.06
N ALA A 54 11.12 4.66 6.73
CA ALA A 54 11.28 5.91 6.01
C ALA A 54 10.32 6.02 4.84
N ILE A 55 10.18 7.24 4.31
CA ILE A 55 9.50 7.52 3.05
C ILE A 55 10.50 8.10 2.04
N LEU A 56 10.22 8.00 0.75
CA LEU A 56 11.05 8.66 -0.29
C LEU A 56 10.87 10.20 -0.30
N GLY A 57 9.77 10.71 0.27
CA GLY A 57 9.51 12.14 0.32
C GLY A 57 9.39 12.74 -1.08
N LYS A 58 10.20 13.76 -1.39
CA LYS A 58 10.18 14.43 -2.70
C LYS A 58 10.76 13.59 -3.85
N GLU A 59 11.49 12.52 -3.53
CA GLU A 59 12.07 11.60 -4.51
C GLU A 59 11.08 10.50 -4.92
N GLU A 60 9.90 10.43 -4.28
CA GLU A 60 8.87 9.47 -4.65
C GLU A 60 8.11 9.92 -5.90
N SER A 61 8.11 9.09 -6.94
CA SER A 61 7.26 9.27 -8.12
C SER A 61 6.12 8.26 -8.14
N CYS A 62 5.20 8.41 -9.09
CA CYS A 62 4.18 7.39 -9.35
C CYS A 62 4.85 6.06 -9.73
N THR A 63 4.25 4.93 -9.35
CA THR A 63 4.78 3.60 -9.74
C THR A 63 4.72 3.35 -11.24
N GLY A 64 3.92 4.14 -11.97
CA GLY A 64 3.62 3.97 -13.39
C GLY A 64 2.39 3.11 -13.69
N ASP A 65 1.67 2.64 -12.66
CA ASP A 65 0.46 1.81 -12.86
C ASP A 65 -0.56 2.46 -13.83
N PRO A 66 -0.98 3.73 -13.67
CA PRO A 66 -1.93 4.33 -14.61
C PRO A 66 -1.44 4.36 -16.06
N ALA A 67 -0.15 4.66 -16.28
CA ALA A 67 0.45 4.69 -17.61
C ALA A 67 0.41 3.30 -18.25
N LYS A 68 0.82 2.27 -17.51
CA LYS A 68 0.79 0.88 -17.97
C LYS A 68 -0.64 0.44 -18.29
N ARG A 69 -1.61 0.75 -17.43
CA ARG A 69 -3.02 0.39 -17.66
C ARG A 69 -3.67 1.14 -18.81
N ALA A 70 -3.20 2.34 -19.12
CA ALA A 70 -3.61 3.08 -20.31
C ALA A 70 -2.91 2.57 -21.59
N GLY A 71 -2.03 1.58 -21.52
CA GLY A 71 -1.25 1.07 -22.66
C GLY A 71 -0.02 1.90 -23.02
N ASN A 72 0.34 2.90 -22.19
CA ASN A 72 1.54 3.70 -22.39
C ASN A 72 2.75 3.04 -21.71
N GLU A 73 3.26 1.96 -22.34
CA GLU A 73 4.35 1.16 -21.80
C GLU A 73 5.66 1.96 -21.68
N PHE A 74 5.93 2.87 -22.63
CA PHE A 74 7.13 3.71 -22.59
C PHE A 74 7.17 4.60 -21.35
N LEU A 75 6.06 5.28 -21.03
CA LEU A 75 5.97 6.12 -19.84
C LEU A 75 6.05 5.27 -18.56
N PHE A 76 5.41 4.10 -18.54
CA PHE A 76 5.53 3.17 -17.42
C PHE A 76 7.00 2.78 -17.17
N GLN A 77 7.72 2.35 -18.21
CA GLN A 77 9.12 1.95 -18.11
C GLN A 77 9.99 3.11 -17.63
N MET A 78 9.83 4.32 -18.18
CA MET A 78 10.56 5.49 -17.72
C MET A 78 10.35 5.77 -16.23
N GLN A 79 9.10 5.74 -15.76
CA GLN A 79 8.78 5.99 -14.36
C GLN A 79 9.33 4.88 -13.45
N ALA A 80 9.15 3.62 -13.86
CA ALA A 80 9.65 2.46 -13.12
C ALA A 80 11.18 2.45 -13.02
N PHE A 81 11.90 2.69 -14.12
CA PHE A 81 13.37 2.76 -14.11
C PHE A 81 13.88 3.86 -13.18
N SER A 82 13.28 5.05 -13.22
CA SER A 82 13.65 6.15 -12.31
C SER A 82 13.47 5.73 -10.85
N ASN A 83 12.32 5.14 -10.51
CA ASN A 83 12.05 4.66 -9.15
C ASN A 83 13.03 3.56 -8.73
N ILE A 84 13.32 2.59 -9.62
CA ILE A 84 14.26 1.50 -9.36
C ILE A 84 15.66 2.04 -9.10
N GLN A 85 16.12 3.02 -9.88
CA GLN A 85 17.42 3.66 -9.66
C GLN A 85 17.52 4.30 -8.27
N VAL A 86 16.48 5.04 -7.85
CA VAL A 86 16.45 5.68 -6.54
C VAL A 86 16.40 4.63 -5.42
N LEU A 87 15.53 3.64 -5.52
CA LEU A 87 15.40 2.55 -4.54
C LEU A 87 16.72 1.77 -4.38
N ASN A 88 17.37 1.44 -5.50
CA ASN A 88 18.66 0.74 -5.50
C ASN A 88 19.79 1.61 -4.94
N ALA A 89 19.80 2.91 -5.25
CA ALA A 89 20.81 3.84 -4.72
C ALA A 89 20.76 3.93 -3.18
N TYR A 90 19.57 3.82 -2.58
CA TYR A 90 19.39 3.75 -1.14
C TYR A 90 19.47 2.33 -0.56
N GLY A 91 19.72 1.31 -1.38
CA GLY A 91 19.82 -0.08 -0.93
C GLY A 91 18.52 -0.64 -0.34
N ILE A 92 17.36 -0.14 -0.78
CA ILE A 92 16.06 -0.57 -0.26
C ILE A 92 15.80 -2.03 -0.63
N LYS A 93 15.46 -2.84 0.38
CA LYS A 93 15.12 -4.27 0.19
C LYS A 93 13.65 -4.57 0.45
N ARG A 94 13.06 -3.87 1.42
CA ARG A 94 11.70 -4.14 1.93
C ARG A 94 10.83 -2.91 1.75
N ILE A 95 9.68 -3.09 1.11
CA ILE A 95 8.72 -2.03 0.82
C ILE A 95 7.35 -2.41 1.37
N VAL A 96 6.70 -1.49 2.09
CA VAL A 96 5.30 -1.61 2.47
C VAL A 96 4.48 -0.52 1.81
N THR A 97 3.27 -0.83 1.36
CA THR A 97 2.36 0.18 0.82
C THR A 97 0.90 -0.06 1.20
N THR A 98 0.14 1.03 1.29
CA THR A 98 -1.30 0.99 1.56
C THR A 98 -2.14 0.85 0.29
N CYS A 99 -1.53 0.99 -0.89
CA CYS A 99 -2.22 1.00 -2.17
C CYS A 99 -2.09 -0.37 -2.89
N PRO A 100 -3.20 -1.10 -3.16
CA PRO A 100 -3.16 -2.36 -3.90
C PRO A 100 -2.56 -2.26 -5.31
N HIS A 101 -2.71 -1.11 -5.99
CA HIS A 101 -2.12 -0.87 -7.31
C HIS A 101 -0.60 -0.74 -7.22
N CYS A 102 -0.10 0.11 -6.30
CA CYS A 102 1.33 0.25 -6.06
C CYS A 102 1.94 -1.10 -5.66
N PHE A 103 1.27 -1.83 -4.77
CA PHE A 103 1.67 -3.16 -4.35
C PHE A 103 1.85 -4.11 -5.54
N ASN A 104 0.86 -4.19 -6.43
CA ASN A 104 0.94 -5.07 -7.59
C ASN A 104 2.09 -4.69 -8.53
N THR A 105 2.22 -3.40 -8.85
CA THR A 105 3.25 -2.95 -9.80
C THR A 105 4.66 -3.13 -9.26
N LEU A 106 4.90 -2.73 -8.00
CA LEU A 106 6.20 -2.91 -7.35
C LEU A 106 6.57 -4.39 -7.22
N LYS A 107 5.60 -5.26 -6.88
CA LYS A 107 5.87 -6.68 -6.63
C LYS A 107 6.01 -7.51 -7.90
N ASN A 108 5.13 -7.29 -8.87
CA ASN A 108 4.98 -8.22 -10.00
C ASN A 108 5.54 -7.67 -11.32
N GLU A 109 5.73 -6.35 -11.45
CA GLU A 109 6.10 -5.72 -12.73
C GLU A 109 7.48 -5.06 -12.70
N TYR A 110 7.93 -4.55 -11.54
CA TYR A 110 9.29 -4.03 -11.40
C TYR A 110 10.39 -5.10 -11.56
N PRO A 111 10.19 -6.38 -11.19
CA PRO A 111 11.21 -7.41 -11.41
C PRO A 111 11.61 -7.57 -12.87
N GLU A 112 10.68 -7.41 -13.82
CA GLU A 112 10.97 -7.45 -15.27
C GLU A 112 11.91 -6.31 -15.72
N LEU A 113 12.01 -5.24 -14.93
CA LEU A 113 12.84 -4.06 -15.18
C LEU A 113 14.07 -4.01 -14.26
N GLY A 114 14.35 -5.07 -13.51
CA GLY A 114 15.51 -5.17 -12.61
C GLY A 114 15.31 -4.58 -11.21
N GLY A 115 14.06 -4.29 -10.82
CA GLY A 115 13.70 -3.90 -9.46
C GLY A 115 13.15 -5.08 -8.67
N ASP A 116 13.98 -5.69 -7.82
CA ASP A 116 13.58 -6.83 -6.99
C ASP A 116 13.55 -6.42 -5.51
N TYR A 117 12.35 -6.48 -4.91
CA TYR A 117 12.09 -6.03 -3.54
C TYR A 117 11.10 -6.96 -2.84
N GLU A 118 11.25 -7.12 -1.54
CA GLU A 118 10.20 -7.70 -0.70
C GLU A 118 9.08 -6.67 -0.51
N VAL A 119 8.02 -6.78 -1.32
CA VAL A 119 6.88 -5.85 -1.28
C VAL A 119 5.73 -6.47 -0.50
N MET A 120 5.19 -5.72 0.48
CA MET A 120 4.02 -6.11 1.26
C MET A 120 2.91 -5.06 1.19
N HIS A 121 1.67 -5.54 1.21
CA HIS A 121 0.53 -4.67 1.47
C HIS A 121 0.36 -4.44 2.98
N HIS A 122 -0.05 -3.23 3.36
CA HIS A 122 -0.18 -2.81 4.76
C HIS A 122 -1.01 -3.78 5.62
N THR A 123 -2.07 -4.40 5.09
CA THR A 123 -2.88 -5.37 5.85
C THR A 123 -2.07 -6.61 6.26
N THR A 124 -1.20 -7.09 5.37
CA THR A 124 -0.34 -8.24 5.65
C THR A 124 0.72 -7.84 6.66
N PHE A 125 1.32 -6.66 6.49
CA PHE A 125 2.33 -6.14 7.41
C PHE A 125 1.78 -5.89 8.82
N ILE A 126 0.57 -5.33 8.95
CA ILE A 126 -0.07 -5.13 10.26
C ILE A 126 -0.34 -6.47 10.95
N ASN A 127 -0.81 -7.51 10.23
CA ASN A 127 -0.96 -8.84 10.81
C ASN A 127 0.37 -9.43 11.28
N GLN A 128 1.46 -9.22 10.53
CA GLN A 128 2.80 -9.60 10.94
C GLN A 128 3.19 -8.90 12.25
N LEU A 129 3.04 -7.57 12.35
CA LEU A 129 3.35 -6.81 13.56
C LEU A 129 2.54 -7.27 14.78
N ILE A 130 1.28 -7.66 14.58
CA ILE A 130 0.45 -8.24 15.65
C ILE A 130 0.98 -9.61 16.09
N THR A 131 1.37 -10.44 15.13
CA THR A 131 1.89 -11.80 15.40
C THR A 131 3.24 -11.75 16.11
N GLU A 132 4.08 -10.76 15.79
CA GLU A 132 5.36 -10.48 16.45
C GLU A 132 5.19 -9.82 17.82
N GLY A 133 3.97 -9.49 18.24
CA GLY A 133 3.70 -8.81 19.51
C GLY A 133 4.09 -7.32 19.54
N ARG A 134 4.49 -6.74 18.39
CA ARG A 134 4.83 -5.31 18.26
C ARG A 134 3.60 -4.41 18.23
N LEU A 135 2.44 -4.96 17.87
CA LEU A 135 1.17 -4.24 17.84
C LEU A 135 0.08 -5.05 18.56
N THR A 136 -0.60 -4.42 19.49
CA THR A 136 -1.81 -4.98 20.11
C THR A 136 -3.04 -4.25 19.59
N VAL A 137 -4.15 -4.98 19.45
CA VAL A 137 -5.45 -4.43 19.06
C VAL A 137 -6.38 -4.64 20.23
N GLU A 138 -6.76 -3.55 20.88
CA GLU A 138 -7.85 -3.56 21.86
C GLU A 138 -9.17 -3.54 21.08
N GLY A 139 -9.99 -4.57 21.29
CA GLY A 139 -11.32 -4.69 20.67
C GLY A 139 -12.31 -3.66 21.23
N GLY A 140 -13.59 -3.84 20.90
CA GLY A 140 -14.68 -3.09 21.52
C GLY A 140 -15.12 -1.81 20.80
N ALA A 141 -14.21 -1.07 20.15
CA ALA A 141 -14.56 0.19 19.48
C ALA A 141 -15.57 0.01 18.33
N PHE A 142 -15.58 -1.15 17.67
CA PHE A 142 -16.50 -1.50 16.59
C PHE A 142 -17.50 -2.58 16.99
N LYS A 143 -17.64 -2.89 18.29
CA LYS A 143 -18.53 -3.93 18.78
C LYS A 143 -19.97 -3.70 18.32
N GLY A 144 -20.54 -4.69 17.65
CA GLY A 144 -21.90 -4.65 17.11
C GLY A 144 -22.08 -3.78 15.86
N LYS A 145 -20.99 -3.23 15.30
CA LYS A 145 -21.04 -2.58 13.98
C LYS A 145 -20.91 -3.63 12.89
N ARG A 146 -21.82 -3.57 11.91
CA ARG A 146 -21.76 -4.40 10.71
C ARG A 146 -20.82 -3.74 9.70
N ILE A 147 -19.77 -4.45 9.31
CA ILE A 147 -18.78 -3.98 8.33
C ILE A 147 -18.82 -4.93 7.14
N THR A 148 -18.83 -4.38 5.93
CA THR A 148 -18.60 -5.16 4.72
C THR A 148 -17.28 -4.75 4.08
N PHE A 149 -16.58 -5.71 3.48
CA PHE A 149 -15.29 -5.48 2.86
C PHE A 149 -15.39 -5.63 1.34
N HIS A 150 -14.95 -4.60 0.63
CA HIS A 150 -14.83 -4.64 -0.82
C HIS A 150 -13.41 -5.06 -1.21
N ASP A 151 -13.28 -6.27 -1.75
CA ASP A 151 -11.99 -6.85 -2.14
C ASP A 151 -11.33 -6.08 -3.29
N PRO A 152 -10.16 -5.43 -3.07
CA PRO A 152 -9.42 -4.80 -4.15
C PRO A 152 -8.93 -5.85 -5.14
N CYS A 153 -9.12 -5.62 -6.43
CA CYS A 153 -8.78 -6.59 -7.48
C CYS A 153 -7.29 -6.98 -7.46
N TYR A 154 -6.38 -6.02 -7.29
CA TYR A 154 -4.95 -6.27 -7.24
C TYR A 154 -4.49 -6.96 -5.96
N LEU A 155 -5.15 -6.72 -4.83
CA LEU A 155 -4.83 -7.42 -3.59
C LEU A 155 -5.33 -8.87 -3.65
N GLY A 156 -6.59 -9.06 -4.07
CA GLY A 156 -7.25 -10.34 -4.14
C GLY A 156 -6.93 -11.15 -5.39
N ARG A 157 -7.51 -10.80 -6.55
CA ARG A 157 -7.35 -11.57 -7.80
C ARG A 157 -5.91 -11.57 -8.32
N GLY A 158 -5.22 -10.44 -8.20
CA GLY A 158 -3.83 -10.30 -8.68
C GLY A 158 -2.79 -10.98 -7.79
N ASN A 159 -3.04 -11.07 -6.47
CA ASN A 159 -2.01 -11.48 -5.51
C ASN A 159 -2.45 -12.52 -4.47
N GLY A 160 -3.71 -12.97 -4.51
CA GLY A 160 -4.24 -14.02 -3.64
C GLY A 160 -4.50 -13.59 -2.19
N ILE A 161 -4.37 -12.30 -1.86
CA ILE A 161 -4.47 -11.82 -0.48
C ILE A 161 -5.93 -11.45 -0.18
N TYR A 162 -6.65 -12.36 0.48
CA TYR A 162 -8.03 -12.16 0.91
C TYR A 162 -8.19 -12.09 2.43
N GLU A 163 -7.46 -12.93 3.19
CA GLU A 163 -7.68 -13.03 4.63
C GLU A 163 -7.07 -11.87 5.42
N ALA A 164 -5.93 -11.34 4.99
CA ALA A 164 -5.22 -10.31 5.73
C ALA A 164 -6.12 -9.12 6.18
N PRO A 165 -6.91 -8.48 5.31
CA PRO A 165 -7.85 -7.43 5.74
C PRO A 165 -8.96 -7.96 6.68
N ARG A 166 -9.44 -9.18 6.46
CA ARG A 166 -10.57 -9.77 7.21
C ARG A 166 -10.17 -10.08 8.65
N THR A 167 -9.00 -10.66 8.85
CA THR A 167 -8.43 -10.93 10.18
C THR A 167 -8.31 -9.65 11.01
N LEU A 168 -7.88 -8.55 10.38
CA LEU A 168 -7.78 -7.25 11.04
C LEU A 168 -9.16 -6.70 11.43
N ILE A 169 -10.16 -6.77 10.54
CA ILE A 169 -11.52 -6.31 10.83
C ILE A 169 -12.15 -7.11 11.98
N GLN A 170 -11.96 -8.44 11.99
CA GLN A 170 -12.48 -9.30 13.04
C GLN A 170 -11.85 -9.02 14.41
N LYS A 171 -10.56 -8.68 14.47
CA LYS A 171 -9.87 -8.26 15.71
C LYS A 171 -10.44 -6.98 16.33
N LEU A 172 -11.22 -6.19 15.60
CA LEU A 172 -11.88 -4.98 16.10
C LEU A 172 -13.24 -5.25 16.76
N ASP A 173 -13.62 -6.52 16.96
CA ASP A 173 -14.94 -6.99 17.41
C ASP A 173 -16.10 -6.56 16.49
N ALA A 174 -15.81 -6.28 15.22
CA ALA A 174 -16.81 -5.96 14.23
C ALA A 174 -17.51 -7.21 13.68
N GLU A 175 -18.81 -7.09 13.36
CA GLU A 175 -19.51 -8.13 12.59
C GLU A 175 -19.15 -7.97 11.11
N LEU A 176 -18.21 -8.78 10.62
CA LEU A 176 -17.87 -8.82 9.20
C LEU A 176 -18.97 -9.55 8.42
N VAL A 177 -19.68 -8.81 7.57
CA VAL A 177 -20.75 -9.31 6.69
C VAL A 177 -20.26 -9.25 5.25
N GLU A 178 -20.07 -10.42 4.65
CA GLU A 178 -19.64 -10.52 3.25
C GLU A 178 -20.77 -10.14 2.29
N MET A 179 -20.42 -9.43 1.22
CA MET A 179 -21.31 -9.24 0.08
C MET A 179 -21.51 -10.57 -0.66
N LYS A 180 -22.65 -10.73 -1.34
CA LYS A 180 -22.92 -11.89 -2.22
C LYS A 180 -21.81 -12.14 -3.25
N ARG A 181 -21.17 -11.06 -3.70
CA ARG A 181 -20.02 -11.07 -4.62
C ARG A 181 -18.80 -10.54 -3.86
N CYS A 182 -18.00 -11.46 -3.31
CA CYS A 182 -16.76 -11.18 -2.57
C CYS A 182 -15.60 -12.03 -3.12
N ARG A 183 -14.40 -11.76 -2.62
CA ARG A 183 -13.15 -12.46 -2.96
C ARG A 183 -12.92 -12.44 -4.48
N ALA A 184 -12.60 -13.58 -5.09
CA ALA A 184 -12.40 -13.71 -6.53
C ALA A 184 -13.63 -13.27 -7.36
N LYS A 185 -14.84 -13.37 -6.79
CA LYS A 185 -16.11 -12.96 -7.43
C LYS A 185 -16.50 -11.51 -7.15
N GLY A 186 -15.65 -10.74 -6.46
CA GLY A 186 -15.89 -9.33 -6.14
C GLY A 186 -16.05 -8.48 -7.40
N LEU A 187 -17.06 -7.61 -7.39
CA LEU A 187 -17.28 -6.64 -8.48
C LEU A 187 -16.10 -5.67 -8.57
N CYS A 188 -15.73 -5.29 -9.80
CA CYS A 188 -14.77 -4.20 -10.00
C CYS A 188 -15.37 -2.89 -9.49
N CYS A 189 -14.58 -2.07 -8.80
CA CYS A 189 -14.98 -0.72 -8.42
C CYS A 189 -15.10 0.25 -9.61
N GLY A 190 -14.58 -0.13 -10.78
CA GLY A 190 -14.62 0.65 -12.01
C GLY A 190 -13.45 1.63 -12.20
N ALA A 191 -12.61 1.85 -11.18
CA ALA A 191 -11.52 2.84 -11.27
C ALA A 191 -10.23 2.32 -11.93
N GLY A 192 -9.99 1.01 -11.91
CA GLY A 192 -8.79 0.39 -12.49
C GLY A 192 -8.77 0.45 -14.03
N GLY A 193 -7.67 0.03 -14.67
CA GLY A 193 -7.59 0.06 -16.13
C GLY A 193 -7.51 1.48 -16.71
N ALA A 194 -6.98 2.43 -15.93
CA ALA A 194 -6.97 3.87 -16.20
C ALA A 194 -8.38 4.52 -16.38
N GLN A 195 -9.46 3.78 -16.09
CA GLN A 195 -10.84 4.27 -16.25
C GLN A 195 -11.14 5.48 -15.36
N MET A 196 -10.48 5.60 -14.20
CA MET A 196 -10.62 6.78 -13.34
C MET A 196 -10.21 8.11 -14.03
N PHE A 197 -9.40 8.06 -15.08
CA PHE A 197 -8.91 9.23 -15.81
C PHE A 197 -9.59 9.42 -17.17
N LYS A 198 -10.58 8.59 -17.49
CA LYS A 198 -11.31 8.61 -18.76
C LYS A 198 -12.75 9.05 -18.51
N GLU A 199 -13.31 9.80 -19.45
CA GLU A 199 -14.75 10.04 -19.47
C GLU A 199 -15.50 8.76 -19.82
N ALA A 200 -16.75 8.67 -19.39
CA ALA A 200 -17.61 7.54 -19.76
C ALA A 200 -17.82 7.54 -21.28
N GLU A 201 -17.52 6.43 -21.94
CA GLU A 201 -17.80 6.27 -23.37
C GLU A 201 -19.25 5.84 -23.60
N PRO A 202 -19.87 6.25 -24.73
CA PRO A 202 -21.12 5.67 -25.18
C PRO A 202 -20.97 4.16 -25.35
N GLY A 203 -21.82 3.40 -24.66
CA GLY A 203 -21.89 1.93 -24.75
C GLY A 203 -22.77 1.43 -25.88
#